data_AF-A0A8E2EPW6-F1
#
_entry.id   AF-A0A8E2EPW6-F1
#
_cell.length_a   1.000
_cell.length_b   1.000
_cell.length_c   1.000
_cell.angle_alpha   90.00
_cell.angle_beta   90.00
_cell.angle_gamma   90.00
#
_symmetry.space_group_name_H-M   'P 1'
#
loop_
_entity.id
_entity.type
_entity.pdbx_description
1 polymer ?
#
loop_
_entity_poly.entity_id
_entity_poly.type
_entity_poly.pdbx_seq_one_letter_code
_entity_poly.pdbx_strand_id
1 'polypeptide(L)'
;METPIIEKKGLRIAVEGCGHGTLHSIYASIQKTCEIQGWDGVDLLIIGGDFQAVRNAQDLNVVSMPAKYRKIGDFHEYYSGARIAPYLTIFIGGNHEASSYLWELYYGGWAAPNIYYMGAANVMRLGPLRIAGLSGIWRGCNYTKPHYERLPYNHNDIKSIYNVRELDTRKLLQIRTQVDIAVSHDWPRGVEWKGNWRELFRKKPHFEGEAREGSLGSVAAKYVLDRLKPTYWFSAHMHIKYSATIEHEDHPPGELSGLAGPLSVPSVSKLVALAAPKNEEEIDLDMDEVETAPGPVAQAVEKNQDEISLDLEDDDIPVQPKEGVSQASTTDTPKPHIQNGPSTPSATRVPQDLRDLLPKSFTRPPSDMVSTTPKPNSLPPPANIKNKTTYFLALDKCLPNRDFLQLLDIEPLESSDFVRPLRLEYDKEWLAITRVFAKELTLGDPDAKVPFDKGDAHYLPLIEQEKAWVEENVVKTGKMVVPEDFEVTAPPYDPMIGLKVDGQPQEYNNPQTKAFCDLLQIPNLFEASEEEVQQRIRAGPRPTSQQGRDNFRGGSSSSFGRGGRGGNRGRGRGRGGGRGNYDSSMSAWEGGRGRGRGRG
;
A
#
# COMPACT_ATOMS: atom_id res chain seq x y z
N MET A 1 4.79 46.79 -8.33
CA MET A 1 5.87 45.78 -8.41
C MET A 1 5.97 45.16 -7.04
N GLU A 2 5.34 44.01 -6.84
CA GLU A 2 5.49 43.26 -5.60
C GLU A 2 6.87 42.61 -5.62
N THR A 3 7.74 43.03 -4.70
CA THR A 3 9.03 42.37 -4.47
C THR A 3 8.77 40.94 -4.03
N PRO A 4 9.30 39.92 -4.73
CA PRO A 4 9.14 38.54 -4.29
C PRO A 4 9.75 38.39 -2.90
N ILE A 5 8.95 37.89 -1.95
CA ILE A 5 9.39 37.62 -0.58
C ILE A 5 10.28 36.39 -0.65
N ILE A 6 11.60 36.60 -0.53
CA ILE A 6 12.58 35.52 -0.40
C ILE A 6 12.53 35.07 1.07
N GLU A 7 11.94 33.90 1.33
CA GLU A 7 11.86 33.34 2.67
C GLU A 7 13.08 32.43 2.91
N LYS A 8 13.77 32.62 4.04
CA LYS A 8 14.97 31.86 4.43
C LYS A 8 14.66 30.68 5.38
N LYS A 9 13.40 30.49 5.78
CA LYS A 9 12.95 29.45 6.71
C LYS A 9 12.09 28.40 6.00
N GLY A 10 11.93 27.24 6.64
CA GLY A 10 11.53 25.97 6.03
C GLY A 10 10.21 25.97 5.26
N LEU A 11 9.97 24.85 4.58
CA LEU A 11 8.81 24.65 3.74
C LEU A 11 7.65 24.14 4.59
N ARG A 12 6.47 24.70 4.36
CA ARG A 12 5.23 24.35 5.07
C ARG A 12 4.59 23.16 4.38
N ILE A 13 4.74 21.99 4.97
CA ILE A 13 4.31 20.71 4.38
C ILE A 13 3.15 20.16 5.21
N ALA A 14 2.03 19.87 4.55
CA ALA A 14 0.98 19.03 5.10
C ALA A 14 1.23 17.57 4.72
N VAL A 15 1.15 16.66 5.68
CA VAL A 15 1.27 15.22 5.45
C VAL A 15 -0.04 14.55 5.87
N GLU A 16 -0.63 13.81 4.94
CA GLU A 16 -1.84 13.03 5.10
C GLU A 16 -1.50 11.53 5.00
N GLY A 17 -2.15 10.70 5.83
CA GLY A 17 -2.07 9.25 5.74
C GLY A 17 -2.81 8.69 4.51
N CYS A 18 -3.91 7.95 4.73
CA CYS A 18 -4.70 7.38 3.64
C CYS A 18 -5.82 8.33 3.20
N GLY A 19 -5.84 8.70 1.91
CA GLY A 19 -6.77 9.71 1.39
C GLY A 19 -8.23 9.26 1.26
N HIS A 20 -8.47 7.99 0.94
CA HIS A 20 -9.76 7.34 0.72
C HIS A 20 -10.82 8.14 -0.07
N GLY A 21 -10.37 8.94 -1.03
CA GLY A 21 -11.23 9.76 -1.88
C GLY A 21 -11.95 10.90 -1.16
N THR A 22 -11.53 11.33 0.04
CA THR A 22 -12.16 12.40 0.83
C THR A 22 -11.39 13.72 0.75
N LEU A 23 -11.02 14.14 -0.47
CA LEU A 23 -10.19 15.31 -0.71
C LEU A 23 -10.80 16.61 -0.16
N HIS A 24 -12.13 16.76 -0.21
CA HIS A 24 -12.80 17.93 0.35
C HIS A 24 -12.51 18.11 1.84
N SER A 25 -12.63 17.03 2.61
CA SER A 25 -12.38 17.03 4.05
C SER A 25 -10.91 17.27 4.37
N ILE A 26 -10.00 16.71 3.58
CA ILE A 26 -8.55 16.88 3.75
C ILE A 26 -8.19 18.36 3.55
N TYR A 27 -8.58 18.96 2.42
CA TYR A 27 -8.30 20.36 2.14
C TYR A 27 -8.94 21.32 3.16
N ALA A 28 -10.18 21.06 3.58
CA ALA A 28 -10.83 21.85 4.63
C ALA A 28 -10.09 21.74 5.98
N SER A 29 -9.56 20.57 6.32
CA SER A 29 -8.80 20.34 7.55
C SER A 29 -7.45 21.06 7.53
N ILE A 30 -6.78 21.08 6.38
CA ILE A 30 -5.54 21.86 6.19
C ILE A 30 -5.84 23.33 6.38
N GLN A 31 -6.84 23.88 5.69
CA GLN A 31 -7.21 25.29 5.81
C GLN A 31 -7.47 25.68 7.27
N LYS A 32 -8.30 24.91 7.99
CA LYS A 32 -8.60 25.15 9.40
C LYS A 32 -7.34 25.08 10.29
N THR A 33 -6.44 24.15 10.01
CA THR A 33 -5.20 24.02 10.79
C THR A 33 -4.23 25.17 10.51
N CYS A 34 -4.14 25.63 9.26
CA CYS A 34 -3.38 26.82 8.88
C CYS A 34 -3.91 28.06 9.60
N GLU A 35 -5.24 28.26 9.65
CA GLU A 35 -5.88 29.37 10.38
C GLU A 35 -5.50 29.36 11.87
N ILE A 36 -5.47 28.20 12.52
CA ILE A 36 -5.07 28.05 13.94
C ILE A 36 -3.59 28.34 14.13
N GLN A 37 -2.72 27.91 13.22
CA GLN A 37 -1.27 28.12 13.29
C GLN A 37 -0.83 29.52 12.82
N GLY A 38 -1.75 30.32 12.26
CA GLY A 38 -1.43 31.61 11.65
C GLY A 38 -0.65 31.49 10.34
N TRP A 39 -0.78 30.35 9.64
CA TRP A 39 -0.21 30.15 8.30
C TRP A 39 -1.23 30.61 7.24
N ASP A 40 -0.74 31.28 6.19
CA ASP A 40 -1.55 31.68 5.02
C ASP A 40 -1.85 30.51 4.06
N GLY A 41 -1.17 29.38 4.25
CA GLY A 41 -1.35 28.14 3.51
C GLY A 41 -0.18 27.18 3.73
N VAL A 42 -0.17 26.10 2.95
CA VAL A 42 0.95 25.17 2.84
C VAL A 42 1.55 25.21 1.44
N ASP A 43 2.85 24.95 1.36
CA ASP A 43 3.59 24.88 0.10
C ASP A 43 3.30 23.57 -0.66
N LEU A 44 3.03 22.50 0.09
CA LEU A 44 2.81 21.15 -0.44
C LEU A 44 1.92 20.34 0.50
N LEU A 45 1.00 19.58 -0.07
CA LEU A 45 0.35 18.44 0.56
C LEU A 45 0.95 17.14 0.03
N ILE A 46 1.34 16.23 0.92
CA ILE A 46 1.78 14.87 0.62
C ILE A 46 0.71 13.89 1.11
N ILE A 47 0.11 13.09 0.22
CA ILE A 47 -0.81 12.01 0.58
C ILE A 47 -0.10 10.66 0.44
N GLY A 48 -0.02 9.90 1.53
CA GLY A 48 0.72 8.64 1.63
C GLY A 48 0.10 7.45 0.91
N GLY A 49 -0.99 7.64 0.18
CA GLY A 49 -1.65 6.64 -0.67
C GLY A 49 -3.09 6.35 -0.30
N ASP A 50 -3.65 5.29 -0.89
CA ASP A 50 -5.10 5.05 -0.94
C ASP A 50 -5.84 6.33 -1.35
N PHE A 51 -5.29 7.06 -2.32
CA PHE A 51 -5.78 8.36 -2.75
C PHE A 51 -7.16 8.24 -3.42
N GLN A 52 -7.39 7.12 -4.12
CA GLN A 52 -8.60 6.81 -4.88
C GLN A 52 -8.85 7.80 -6.02
N ALA A 53 -7.92 7.87 -6.98
CA ALA A 53 -8.01 8.72 -8.18
C ALA A 53 -9.07 8.24 -9.20
N VAL A 54 -10.31 8.05 -8.77
CA VAL A 54 -11.41 7.51 -9.57
C VAL A 54 -12.03 8.61 -10.45
N ARG A 55 -11.91 8.49 -11.77
CA ARG A 55 -12.43 9.51 -12.71
C ARG A 55 -13.93 9.35 -12.96
N ASN A 56 -14.40 8.10 -13.00
CA ASN A 56 -15.77 7.74 -13.34
C ASN A 56 -16.17 6.37 -12.75
N ALA A 57 -17.42 5.95 -13.02
CA ALA A 57 -17.97 4.69 -12.50
C ALA A 57 -17.27 3.43 -13.04
N GLN A 58 -16.66 3.47 -14.23
CA GLN A 58 -15.92 2.32 -14.77
C GLN A 58 -14.62 2.09 -14.00
N ASP A 59 -13.89 3.14 -13.65
CA ASP A 59 -12.68 3.02 -12.83
C ASP A 59 -12.98 2.31 -11.49
N LEU A 60 -14.15 2.53 -10.88
CA LEU A 60 -14.58 1.83 -9.66
C LEU A 60 -14.64 0.31 -9.83
N ASN A 61 -14.90 -0.20 -11.03
CA ASN A 61 -15.00 -1.63 -11.28
C ASN A 61 -13.65 -2.36 -11.16
N VAL A 62 -12.55 -1.62 -11.29
CA VAL A 62 -11.18 -2.15 -11.18
C VAL A 62 -10.45 -1.70 -9.92
N VAL A 63 -11.10 -0.95 -9.02
CA VAL A 63 -10.54 -0.69 -7.69
C VAL A 63 -10.64 -1.96 -6.84
N SER A 64 -9.53 -2.31 -6.18
CA SER A 64 -9.42 -3.46 -5.30
C SER A 64 -10.14 -3.25 -3.96
N MET A 65 -11.46 -3.18 -4.00
CA MET A 65 -12.31 -3.11 -2.81
C MET A 65 -13.62 -3.87 -3.01
N PRO A 66 -14.22 -4.43 -1.94
CA PRO A 66 -15.54 -5.06 -2.03
C PRO A 66 -16.59 -4.10 -2.60
N ALA A 67 -17.44 -4.60 -3.49
CA ALA A 67 -18.42 -3.78 -4.22
C ALA A 67 -19.33 -2.94 -3.30
N LYS A 68 -19.67 -3.44 -2.11
CA LYS A 68 -20.49 -2.72 -1.12
C LYS A 68 -19.85 -1.45 -0.56
N TYR A 69 -18.52 -1.33 -0.63
CA TYR A 69 -17.78 -0.18 -0.11
C TYR A 69 -17.37 0.82 -1.21
N ARG A 70 -17.67 0.51 -2.49
CA ARG A 70 -17.34 1.39 -3.60
C ARG A 70 -18.16 2.68 -3.53
N LYS A 71 -17.43 3.79 -3.49
CA LYS A 71 -17.96 5.16 -3.55
C LYS A 71 -17.13 5.93 -4.56
N ILE A 72 -17.76 6.84 -5.30
CA ILE A 72 -17.06 7.66 -6.31
C ILE A 72 -16.00 8.57 -5.68
N GLY A 73 -16.20 8.98 -4.42
CA GLY A 73 -15.32 9.93 -3.72
C GLY A 73 -15.39 11.32 -4.34
N ASP A 74 -14.41 12.15 -4.03
CA ASP A 74 -14.37 13.55 -4.42
C ASP A 74 -13.55 13.79 -5.70
N PHE A 75 -12.64 12.87 -6.05
CA PHE A 75 -11.62 13.09 -7.09
C PHE A 75 -12.18 13.43 -8.47
N HIS A 76 -13.33 12.85 -8.85
CA HIS A 76 -13.93 13.10 -10.16
C HIS A 76 -14.24 14.60 -10.41
N GLU A 77 -14.50 15.39 -9.35
CA GLU A 77 -14.75 16.83 -9.45
C GLU A 77 -13.46 17.59 -9.79
N TYR A 78 -12.31 17.15 -9.28
CA TYR A 78 -11.00 17.71 -9.60
C TYR A 78 -10.55 17.31 -11.00
N TYR A 79 -10.77 16.03 -11.35
CA TYR A 79 -10.45 15.52 -12.69
C TYR A 79 -11.24 16.23 -13.79
N SER A 80 -12.53 16.49 -13.57
CA SER A 80 -13.39 17.19 -14.53
C SER A 80 -13.16 18.71 -14.60
N GLY A 81 -12.39 19.28 -13.66
CA GLY A 81 -12.21 20.71 -13.52
C GLY A 81 -13.38 21.44 -12.86
N ALA A 82 -14.39 20.72 -12.34
CA ALA A 82 -15.44 21.31 -11.51
C ALA A 82 -14.87 21.92 -10.21
N ARG A 83 -13.73 21.40 -9.76
CA ARG A 83 -12.91 21.96 -8.67
C ARG A 83 -11.43 21.97 -9.04
N ILE A 84 -10.67 22.81 -8.36
CA ILE A 84 -9.21 22.89 -8.44
C ILE A 84 -8.66 22.69 -7.04
N ALA A 85 -7.60 21.89 -6.91
CA ALA A 85 -6.96 21.70 -5.60
C ALA A 85 -6.34 23.02 -5.12
N PRO A 86 -6.62 23.43 -3.86
CA PRO A 86 -6.18 24.73 -3.33
C PRO A 86 -4.68 24.77 -3.03
N TYR A 87 -4.05 23.61 -2.87
CA TYR A 87 -2.62 23.46 -2.61
C TYR A 87 -2.02 22.50 -3.63
N LEU A 88 -0.76 22.72 -3.98
CA LEU A 88 0.02 21.72 -4.70
C LEU A 88 0.00 20.41 -3.89
N THR A 89 -0.48 19.35 -4.51
CA THR A 89 -0.69 18.05 -3.88
C THR A 89 0.11 17.00 -4.62
N ILE A 90 1.00 16.29 -3.94
CA ILE A 90 1.62 15.07 -4.46
C ILE A 90 1.06 13.85 -3.73
N PHE A 91 0.97 12.73 -4.42
CA PHE A 91 0.59 11.47 -3.80
C PHE A 91 1.31 10.28 -4.43
N ILE A 92 1.46 9.23 -3.63
CA ILE A 92 1.85 7.89 -4.08
C ILE A 92 0.62 6.97 -4.10
N GLY A 93 0.69 5.82 -4.78
CA GLY A 93 -0.42 4.87 -4.83
C GLY A 93 -0.45 3.96 -3.60
N GLY A 94 -1.64 3.64 -3.11
CA GLY A 94 -1.87 2.55 -2.14
C GLY A 94 -2.46 1.29 -2.80
N ASN A 95 -3.26 0.53 -2.05
CA ASN A 95 -3.96 -0.66 -2.55
C ASN A 95 -5.41 -0.39 -2.96
N HIS A 96 -6.02 0.70 -2.49
CA HIS A 96 -7.34 1.17 -2.90
C HIS A 96 -7.21 2.28 -3.93
N GLU A 97 -6.82 1.91 -5.16
CA GLU A 97 -6.60 2.88 -6.22
C GLU A 97 -7.37 2.54 -7.49
N ALA A 98 -7.72 3.58 -8.26
CA ALA A 98 -8.03 3.44 -9.67
C ALA A 98 -6.73 3.12 -10.44
N SER A 99 -6.24 1.89 -10.25
CA SER A 99 -4.93 1.48 -10.74
C SER A 99 -4.84 1.56 -12.26
N SER A 100 -5.97 1.41 -12.97
CA SER A 100 -6.07 1.69 -14.40
C SER A 100 -5.60 3.10 -14.78
N TYR A 101 -6.04 4.12 -14.04
CA TYR A 101 -5.66 5.50 -14.31
C TYR A 101 -4.22 5.78 -13.87
N LEU A 102 -3.84 5.31 -12.68
CA LEU A 102 -2.45 5.48 -12.20
C LEU A 102 -1.44 4.80 -13.13
N TRP A 103 -1.85 3.72 -13.80
CA TRP A 103 -1.04 3.04 -14.80
C TRP A 103 -0.71 3.91 -16.03
N GLU A 104 -1.65 4.78 -16.43
CA GLU A 104 -1.43 5.76 -17.50
C GLU A 104 -0.34 6.78 -17.13
N LEU A 105 -0.07 6.95 -15.83
CA LEU A 105 0.87 7.91 -15.24
C LEU A 105 2.04 7.19 -14.53
N TYR A 106 2.51 6.06 -15.07
CA TYR A 106 3.54 5.22 -14.44
C TYR A 106 4.84 5.97 -14.07
N TYR A 107 5.29 6.91 -14.92
CA TYR A 107 6.47 7.75 -14.67
C TYR A 107 6.19 9.00 -13.81
N GLY A 108 4.95 9.14 -13.35
CA GLY A 108 4.40 10.32 -12.70
C GLY A 108 3.78 11.30 -13.68
N GLY A 109 2.82 12.10 -13.18
CA GLY A 109 2.15 13.14 -13.95
C GLY A 109 0.98 13.75 -13.18
N TRP A 110 0.44 14.84 -13.71
CA TRP A 110 -0.73 15.50 -13.17
C TRP A 110 -1.96 14.60 -13.33
N ALA A 111 -2.51 14.16 -12.21
CA ALA A 111 -3.77 13.42 -12.17
C ALA A 111 -4.98 14.36 -12.32
N ALA A 112 -4.82 15.61 -11.90
CA ALA A 112 -5.73 16.75 -12.06
C ALA A 112 -4.92 18.05 -11.87
N PRO A 113 -5.46 19.25 -12.14
CA PRO A 113 -4.76 20.50 -11.87
C PRO A 113 -4.35 20.61 -10.40
N ASN A 114 -3.07 20.93 -10.13
CA ASN A 114 -2.44 20.94 -8.80
C ASN A 114 -2.36 19.59 -8.06
N ILE A 115 -2.70 18.46 -8.70
CA ILE A 115 -2.61 17.12 -8.10
C ILE A 115 -1.68 16.26 -8.96
N TYR A 116 -0.51 15.91 -8.43
CA TYR A 116 0.52 15.15 -9.13
C TYR A 116 0.68 13.74 -8.53
N TYR A 117 0.49 12.72 -9.35
CA TYR A 117 0.84 11.35 -8.98
C TYR A 117 2.33 11.13 -9.18
N MET A 118 3.03 10.64 -8.17
CA MET A 118 4.48 10.41 -8.29
C MET A 118 4.84 9.29 -9.26
N GLY A 119 3.93 8.39 -9.63
CA GLY A 119 4.24 7.20 -10.43
C GLY A 119 4.54 5.97 -9.57
N ALA A 120 4.95 4.87 -10.21
CA ALA A 120 5.28 3.63 -9.50
C ALA A 120 6.46 3.82 -8.52
N ALA A 121 7.48 4.55 -8.95
CA ALA A 121 8.56 5.07 -8.12
C ALA A 121 9.11 6.35 -8.77
N ASN A 122 9.57 7.31 -7.98
CA ASN A 122 10.09 8.58 -8.50
C ASN A 122 10.96 9.33 -7.49
N VAL A 123 11.79 10.25 -7.99
CA VAL A 123 12.41 11.30 -7.19
C VAL A 123 12.16 12.63 -7.87
N MET A 124 11.59 13.57 -7.14
CA MET A 124 11.24 14.91 -7.63
C MET A 124 11.86 15.97 -6.76
N ARG A 125 11.89 17.21 -7.27
CA ARG A 125 12.32 18.38 -6.52
C ARG A 125 11.17 19.36 -6.36
N LEU A 126 11.12 20.01 -5.19
CA LEU A 126 10.24 21.14 -4.91
C LEU A 126 11.07 22.22 -4.20
N GLY A 127 11.52 23.21 -4.95
CA GLY A 127 12.52 24.16 -4.47
C GLY A 127 13.77 23.43 -3.96
N PRO A 128 14.17 23.63 -2.68
CA PRO A 128 15.35 22.97 -2.12
C PRO A 128 15.11 21.49 -1.78
N LEU A 129 13.86 21.05 -1.63
CA LEU A 129 13.55 19.68 -1.19
C LEU A 129 13.69 18.68 -2.33
N ARG A 130 14.23 17.52 -1.99
CA ARG A 130 14.22 16.32 -2.83
C ARG A 130 13.36 15.25 -2.18
N ILE A 131 12.36 14.78 -2.93
CA ILE A 131 11.29 13.90 -2.44
C ILE A 131 11.28 12.61 -3.25
N ALA A 132 11.48 11.48 -2.58
CA ALA A 132 11.37 10.14 -3.17
C ALA A 132 10.00 9.52 -2.87
N GLY A 133 9.41 8.83 -3.83
CA GLY A 133 8.14 8.12 -3.68
C GLY A 133 8.25 6.66 -4.14
N LEU A 134 7.64 5.75 -3.39
CA LEU A 134 7.47 4.34 -3.73
C LEU A 134 5.99 3.96 -3.56
N SER A 135 5.29 3.78 -4.68
CA SER A 135 3.87 3.44 -4.69
C SER A 135 3.62 1.95 -4.48
N GLY A 136 2.50 1.64 -3.84
CA GLY A 136 1.97 0.29 -3.70
C GLY A 136 2.23 -0.36 -2.35
N ILE A 137 1.85 -1.64 -2.25
CA ILE A 137 2.14 -2.48 -1.07
C ILE A 137 3.03 -3.66 -1.43
N TRP A 138 3.80 -4.13 -0.47
CA TRP A 138 4.71 -5.23 -0.66
C TRP A 138 4.00 -6.58 -0.61
N ARG A 139 4.25 -7.40 -1.64
CA ARG A 139 3.88 -8.82 -1.69
C ARG A 139 5.04 -9.62 -2.27
N GLY A 140 5.68 -10.45 -1.44
CA GLY A 140 6.88 -11.19 -1.83
C GLY A 140 6.75 -12.01 -3.11
N CYS A 141 5.58 -12.64 -3.35
CA CYS A 141 5.33 -13.46 -4.54
C CYS A 141 5.22 -12.67 -5.84
N ASN A 142 5.00 -11.35 -5.77
CA ASN A 142 4.91 -10.47 -6.95
C ASN A 142 6.12 -9.54 -7.09
N TYR A 143 6.91 -9.34 -6.03
CA TYR A 143 8.05 -8.44 -6.02
C TYR A 143 9.03 -8.71 -7.17
N THR A 144 9.36 -9.97 -7.45
CA THR A 144 10.31 -10.36 -8.50
C THR A 144 9.69 -10.55 -9.88
N LYS A 145 8.41 -10.22 -10.05
CA LYS A 145 7.70 -10.28 -11.34
C LYS A 145 7.72 -8.91 -12.01
N PRO A 146 7.63 -8.84 -13.35
CA PRO A 146 7.37 -7.57 -14.02
C PRO A 146 5.95 -7.07 -13.68
N HIS A 147 5.64 -5.86 -14.15
CA HIS A 147 4.26 -5.43 -14.28
C HIS A 147 3.67 -6.04 -15.54
N TYR A 148 2.85 -7.07 -15.38
CA TYR A 148 2.26 -7.83 -16.48
C TYR A 148 0.77 -7.53 -16.68
N GLU A 149 0.20 -6.72 -15.79
CA GLU A 149 -1.21 -6.36 -15.76
C GLU A 149 -1.55 -5.41 -16.92
N ARG A 150 -2.57 -5.77 -17.71
CA ARG A 150 -3.15 -4.94 -18.79
C ARG A 150 -4.65 -5.11 -18.81
N LEU A 151 -5.38 -4.05 -19.14
CA LEU A 151 -6.84 -4.10 -19.18
C LEU A 151 -7.31 -4.95 -20.38
N PRO A 152 -8.46 -5.64 -20.24
CA PRO A 152 -9.27 -5.76 -19.02
C PRO A 152 -8.63 -6.72 -17.99
N TYR A 153 -8.70 -6.34 -16.71
CA TYR A 153 -8.12 -7.07 -15.59
C TYR A 153 -8.97 -8.27 -15.17
N ASN A 154 -8.33 -9.37 -14.80
CA ASN A 154 -9.00 -10.41 -14.01
C ASN A 154 -8.91 -10.08 -12.50
N HIS A 155 -9.47 -10.95 -11.65
CA HIS A 155 -9.46 -10.75 -10.20
C HIS A 155 -8.05 -10.73 -9.59
N ASN A 156 -7.10 -11.48 -10.17
CA ASN A 156 -5.72 -11.50 -9.70
C ASN A 156 -5.00 -10.21 -10.10
N ASP A 157 -5.21 -9.73 -11.33
CA ASP A 157 -4.62 -8.50 -11.86
C ASP A 157 -5.02 -7.28 -11.00
N ILE A 158 -6.30 -7.20 -10.58
CA ILE A 158 -6.80 -6.14 -9.67
C ILE A 158 -6.01 -6.11 -8.35
N LYS A 159 -5.57 -7.27 -7.85
CA LYS A 159 -4.80 -7.39 -6.59
C LYS A 159 -3.29 -7.31 -6.80
N SER A 160 -2.82 -7.54 -8.03
CA SER A 160 -1.39 -7.61 -8.32
C SER A 160 -0.81 -6.29 -8.83
N ILE A 161 -1.64 -5.47 -9.49
CA ILE A 161 -1.21 -4.23 -10.15
C ILE A 161 -0.60 -3.20 -9.21
N TYR A 162 -1.10 -3.08 -7.98
CA TYR A 162 -0.59 -2.12 -7.01
C TYR A 162 0.56 -2.68 -6.17
N ASN A 163 1.03 -3.91 -6.39
CA ASN A 163 2.13 -4.43 -5.59
C ASN A 163 3.47 -3.87 -6.04
N VAL A 164 4.31 -3.50 -5.08
CA VAL A 164 5.68 -3.02 -5.32
C VAL A 164 6.47 -4.05 -6.12
N ARG A 165 7.17 -3.59 -7.17
CA ARG A 165 8.07 -4.42 -7.99
C ARG A 165 9.54 -4.13 -7.70
N GLU A 166 10.35 -5.15 -7.92
CA GLU A 166 11.79 -5.10 -7.70
C GLU A 166 12.45 -4.10 -8.65
N LEU A 167 12.03 -4.00 -9.92
CA LEU A 167 12.57 -3.03 -10.87
C LEU A 167 12.36 -1.58 -10.41
N ASP A 168 11.19 -1.28 -9.83
CA ASP A 168 10.89 0.06 -9.28
C ASP A 168 11.76 0.38 -8.06
N THR A 169 11.92 -0.60 -7.18
CA THR A 169 12.79 -0.50 -6.00
C THR A 169 14.25 -0.34 -6.41
N ARG A 170 14.72 -1.13 -7.39
CA ARG A 170 16.10 -1.14 -7.88
C ARG A 170 16.52 0.23 -8.42
N LYS A 171 15.64 0.94 -9.13
CA LYS A 171 15.88 2.33 -9.58
C LYS A 171 16.19 3.24 -8.38
N LEU A 172 15.37 3.20 -7.33
CA LEU A 172 15.61 3.99 -6.11
C LEU A 172 16.91 3.59 -5.42
N LEU A 173 17.28 2.31 -5.41
CA LEU A 173 18.55 1.85 -4.83
C LEU A 173 19.79 2.35 -5.58
N GLN A 174 19.63 2.84 -6.82
CA GLN A 174 20.74 3.44 -7.58
C GLN A 174 21.02 4.90 -7.19
N ILE A 175 20.15 5.58 -6.43
CA ILE A 175 20.35 6.96 -6.00
C ILE A 175 21.59 7.07 -5.11
N ARG A 176 22.49 8.00 -5.42
CA ARG A 176 23.76 8.20 -4.71
C ARG A 176 23.88 9.57 -4.05
N THR A 177 22.93 10.47 -4.28
CA THR A 177 22.88 11.78 -3.60
C THR A 177 21.77 11.82 -2.56
N GLN A 178 21.90 12.70 -1.57
CA GLN A 178 21.00 12.80 -0.44
C GLN A 178 19.54 13.11 -0.87
N VAL A 179 18.58 12.58 -0.12
CA VAL A 179 17.13 12.82 -0.24
C VAL A 179 16.63 13.38 1.09
N ASP A 180 15.70 14.34 1.07
CA ASP A 180 15.15 14.95 2.28
C ASP A 180 13.94 14.17 2.81
N ILE A 181 13.02 13.82 1.90
CA ILE A 181 11.76 13.16 2.23
C ILE A 181 11.63 11.89 1.39
N ALA A 182 11.24 10.78 2.01
CA ALA A 182 10.76 9.61 1.28
C ALA A 182 9.34 9.23 1.72
N VAL A 183 8.57 8.68 0.80
CA VAL A 183 7.17 8.28 1.03
C VAL A 183 6.95 6.86 0.52
N SER A 184 6.36 5.99 1.35
CA SER A 184 5.86 4.67 0.97
C SER A 184 4.51 4.41 1.61
N HIS A 185 3.60 3.72 0.93
CA HIS A 185 2.26 3.52 1.49
C HIS A 185 2.30 2.62 2.72
N ASP A 186 2.87 1.42 2.57
CA ASP A 186 3.16 0.55 3.69
C ASP A 186 4.47 0.91 4.39
N TRP A 187 4.58 0.50 5.65
CA TRP A 187 5.70 0.90 6.50
C TRP A 187 6.97 0.14 6.15
N PRO A 188 8.16 0.76 6.17
CA PRO A 188 9.42 0.03 6.13
C PRO A 188 9.47 -1.03 7.23
N ARG A 189 9.67 -2.29 6.86
CA ARG A 189 9.72 -3.40 7.81
C ARG A 189 10.73 -3.14 8.93
N GLY A 190 10.30 -3.33 10.18
CA GLY A 190 11.13 -3.18 11.37
C GLY A 190 11.04 -1.79 12.01
N VAL A 191 10.40 -0.81 11.37
CA VAL A 191 10.21 0.53 11.94
C VAL A 191 9.30 0.52 13.17
N GLU A 192 8.39 -0.45 13.25
CA GLU A 192 7.51 -0.66 14.39
C GLU A 192 8.30 -0.82 15.70
N TRP A 193 9.54 -1.30 15.66
CA TRP A 193 10.39 -1.47 16.85
C TRP A 193 11.16 -0.21 17.26
N LYS A 194 11.13 0.85 16.46
CA LYS A 194 11.95 2.06 16.63
C LYS A 194 11.25 3.21 17.35
N GLY A 195 9.96 3.08 17.63
CA GLY A 195 9.16 4.04 18.40
C GLY A 195 8.57 3.43 19.66
N ASN A 196 7.40 3.92 20.09
CA ASN A 196 6.66 3.36 21.23
C ASN A 196 5.89 2.08 20.85
N TRP A 197 6.63 1.01 20.54
CA TRP A 197 6.08 -0.27 20.09
C TRP A 197 5.12 -0.90 21.10
N ARG A 198 5.30 -0.64 22.41
CA ARG A 198 4.42 -1.13 23.47
C ARG A 198 3.01 -0.55 23.34
N GLU A 199 2.91 0.75 23.09
CA GLU A 199 1.62 1.39 22.86
C GLU A 199 1.00 0.96 21.53
N LEU A 200 1.82 0.84 20.48
CA LEU A 200 1.39 0.34 19.17
C LEU A 200 0.72 -1.04 19.29
N PHE A 201 1.38 -2.01 19.92
CA PHE A 201 0.84 -3.36 20.08
C PHE A 201 -0.31 -3.42 21.09
N ARG A 202 -0.37 -2.52 22.06
CA ARG A 202 -1.56 -2.39 22.91
C ARG A 202 -2.78 -1.92 22.10
N LYS A 203 -2.59 -0.99 21.16
CA LYS A 203 -3.66 -0.47 20.27
C LYS A 203 -4.00 -1.46 19.15
N LYS A 204 -3.02 -2.20 18.62
CA LYS A 204 -3.14 -3.18 17.53
C LYS A 204 -2.44 -4.50 17.93
N PRO A 205 -3.07 -5.38 18.74
CA PRO A 205 -2.43 -6.59 19.27
C PRO A 205 -1.90 -7.56 18.21
N HIS A 206 -2.60 -7.68 17.08
CA HIS A 206 -2.19 -8.58 15.99
C HIS A 206 -0.83 -8.21 15.38
N PHE A 207 -0.45 -6.93 15.42
CA PHE A 207 0.85 -6.47 14.89
C PHE A 207 2.04 -7.06 15.65
N GLU A 208 1.88 -7.43 16.93
CA GLU A 208 2.99 -8.00 17.70
C GLU A 208 3.45 -9.35 17.14
N GLY A 209 2.50 -10.19 16.69
CA GLY A 209 2.81 -11.47 16.04
C GLY A 209 3.52 -11.25 14.71
N GLU A 210 2.93 -10.44 13.83
CA GLU A 210 3.49 -10.14 12.51
C GLU A 210 4.87 -9.47 12.58
N ALA A 211 5.07 -8.57 13.54
CA ALA A 211 6.36 -7.91 13.76
C ALA A 211 7.43 -8.90 14.23
N ARG A 212 7.08 -9.85 15.10
CA ARG A 212 8.02 -10.90 15.57
C ARG A 212 8.37 -11.91 14.48
N GLU A 213 7.41 -12.22 13.61
CA GLU A 213 7.60 -13.09 12.46
C GLU A 213 8.33 -12.40 11.29
N GLY A 214 8.40 -11.06 11.33
CA GLY A 214 9.03 -10.25 10.28
C GLY A 214 8.17 -10.13 9.01
N SER A 215 6.86 -10.32 9.14
CA SER A 215 5.85 -10.19 8.08
C SER A 215 5.15 -8.82 8.07
N LEU A 216 5.26 -8.04 9.15
CA LEU A 216 4.73 -6.67 9.20
C LEU A 216 5.58 -5.70 8.35
N GLY A 217 4.91 -4.94 7.48
CA GLY A 217 5.53 -3.91 6.65
C GLY A 217 6.26 -4.44 5.42
N SER A 218 6.95 -3.53 4.75
CA SER A 218 7.52 -3.70 3.42
C SER A 218 9.03 -3.89 3.45
N VAL A 219 9.45 -5.00 2.84
CA VAL A 219 10.86 -5.32 2.63
C VAL A 219 11.49 -4.35 1.63
N ALA A 220 10.74 -4.00 0.57
CA ALA A 220 11.21 -3.06 -0.45
C ALA A 220 11.41 -1.65 0.14
N ALA A 221 10.44 -1.15 0.90
CA ALA A 221 10.55 0.14 1.59
C ALA A 221 11.71 0.14 2.59
N LYS A 222 11.96 -0.97 3.30
CA LYS A 222 13.13 -1.11 4.18
C LYS A 222 14.45 -0.98 3.42
N TYR A 223 14.59 -1.63 2.25
CA TYR A 223 15.79 -1.47 1.42
C TYR A 223 16.01 -0.02 1.00
N VAL A 224 14.95 0.66 0.59
CA VAL A 224 15.02 2.08 0.19
C VAL A 224 15.36 2.98 1.38
N LEU A 225 14.74 2.77 2.54
CA LEU A 225 15.04 3.50 3.78
C LEU A 225 16.51 3.39 4.17
N ASP A 226 17.05 2.17 4.22
CA ASP A 226 18.44 1.93 4.60
C ASP A 226 19.43 2.54 3.60
N ARG A 227 19.03 2.57 2.32
CA ARG A 227 19.88 3.00 1.22
C ARG A 227 19.89 4.52 1.02
N LEU A 228 18.74 5.18 1.20
CA LEU A 228 18.57 6.62 0.97
C LEU A 228 18.77 7.46 2.23
N LYS A 229 18.49 6.88 3.42
CA LYS A 229 18.58 7.57 4.72
C LYS A 229 17.97 8.98 4.70
N PRO A 230 16.70 9.16 4.29
CA PRO A 230 16.10 10.49 4.19
C PRO A 230 15.92 11.12 5.57
N THR A 231 15.83 12.45 5.67
CA THR A 231 15.54 13.11 6.96
C THR A 231 14.16 12.70 7.48
N TYR A 232 13.18 12.65 6.58
CA TYR A 232 11.81 12.27 6.89
C TYR A 232 11.38 11.05 6.08
N TRP A 233 10.69 10.12 6.72
CA TRP A 233 9.99 9.03 6.06
C TRP A 233 8.50 9.06 6.43
N PHE A 234 7.65 9.18 5.43
CA PHE A 234 6.20 9.21 5.62
C PHE A 234 5.53 7.93 5.11
N SER A 235 4.65 7.36 5.92
CA SER A 235 3.86 6.19 5.56
C SER A 235 2.39 6.27 5.99
N ALA A 236 1.58 5.33 5.50
CA ALA A 236 0.14 5.26 5.76
C ALA A 236 -0.26 3.80 6.01
N HIS A 237 -1.36 3.34 5.39
CA HIS A 237 -1.86 1.96 5.32
C HIS A 237 -2.38 1.36 6.64
N MET A 238 -1.59 1.43 7.72
CA MET A 238 -1.88 0.73 8.98
C MET A 238 -2.97 1.40 9.83
N HIS A 239 -3.50 2.55 9.38
CA HIS A 239 -4.58 3.30 10.03
C HIS A 239 -4.34 3.51 11.53
N ILE A 240 -3.15 4.03 11.84
CA ILE A 240 -2.74 4.42 13.18
C ILE A 240 -1.62 5.44 13.08
N LYS A 241 -1.70 6.51 13.87
CA LYS A 241 -0.58 7.43 14.03
C LYS A 241 0.56 6.76 14.78
N TYR A 242 1.75 6.82 14.19
CA TYR A 242 2.96 6.30 14.79
C TYR A 242 4.17 7.12 14.40
N SER A 243 5.03 7.39 15.36
CA SER A 243 6.28 8.11 15.13
C SER A 243 7.45 7.32 15.69
N ALA A 244 8.56 7.33 14.96
CA ALA A 244 9.79 6.67 15.37
C ALA A 244 11.01 7.47 14.91
N THR A 245 12.12 7.32 15.64
CA THR A 245 13.42 7.86 15.23
C THR A 245 14.32 6.70 14.88
N ILE A 246 14.88 6.74 13.67
CA ILE A 246 15.72 5.67 13.13
C ILE A 246 17.14 6.21 13.02
N GLU A 247 18.02 5.71 13.88
CA GLU A 247 19.45 5.96 13.76
C GLU A 247 20.07 5.01 12.74
N HIS A 248 20.81 5.57 11.79
CA HIS A 248 21.53 4.84 10.77
C HIS A 248 22.97 4.64 11.24
N GLU A 249 23.31 3.41 11.61
CA GLU A 249 24.69 3.07 11.92
C GLU A 249 25.57 3.16 10.66
N ASP A 250 26.79 3.67 10.84
CA ASP A 250 27.84 3.62 9.81
C ASP A 250 28.37 2.18 9.77
N HIS A 251 27.60 1.23 9.22
CA HIS A 251 28.12 -0.10 8.99
C HIS A 251 29.20 -0.02 7.89
N PRO A 252 30.43 -0.50 8.15
CA PRO A 252 31.45 -0.59 7.11
C PRO A 252 30.98 -1.50 5.97
N PRO A 253 31.44 -1.26 4.73
CA PRO A 253 30.96 -1.97 3.55
C PRO A 253 31.28 -3.47 3.65
N GLY A 254 30.26 -4.29 3.94
CA GLY A 254 30.42 -5.75 4.03
C GLY A 254 29.20 -6.53 4.54
N GLU A 255 28.28 -5.93 5.29
CA GLU A 255 27.24 -6.70 6.01
C GLU A 255 25.79 -6.56 5.49
N LEU A 256 25.57 -5.93 4.33
CA LEU A 256 24.24 -5.96 3.68
C LEU A 256 23.92 -7.29 2.96
N SER A 257 24.79 -8.30 3.08
CA SER A 257 24.61 -9.64 2.46
C SER A 257 24.23 -10.75 3.47
N GLY A 258 23.89 -10.44 4.72
CA GLY A 258 23.85 -11.45 5.80
C GLY A 258 22.59 -11.56 6.67
N LEU A 259 21.49 -10.85 6.41
CA LEU A 259 20.29 -10.93 7.25
C LEU A 259 19.39 -12.12 6.90
N ALA A 260 19.94 -13.32 7.08
CA ALA A 260 19.21 -14.59 7.16
C ALA A 260 19.83 -15.45 8.27
N GLY A 261 19.61 -15.04 9.53
CA GLY A 261 20.00 -15.80 10.72
C GLY A 261 19.30 -15.25 11.96
N PRO A 262 18.90 -16.10 12.93
CA PRO A 262 18.12 -15.65 14.08
C PRO A 262 18.96 -14.74 14.97
N LEU A 263 18.48 -13.52 15.20
CA LEU A 263 19.09 -12.56 16.11
C LEU A 263 19.04 -13.13 17.54
N SER A 264 20.23 -13.31 18.13
CA SER A 264 20.37 -13.59 19.55
C SER A 264 20.05 -12.34 20.37
N VAL A 265 19.15 -12.50 21.35
CA VAL A 265 18.75 -11.46 22.30
C VAL A 265 19.94 -11.04 23.18
N PRO A 266 20.35 -9.77 23.23
CA PRO A 266 21.29 -9.31 24.24
C PRO A 266 20.60 -9.22 25.60
N SER A 267 21.22 -9.84 26.60
CA SER A 267 20.78 -9.86 27.98
C SER A 267 20.81 -8.45 28.61
N VAL A 268 19.73 -8.09 29.31
CA VAL A 268 19.56 -6.82 30.02
C VAL A 268 20.53 -6.73 31.18
N SER A 269 21.42 -5.73 31.19
CA SER A 269 22.00 -5.18 32.42
C SER A 269 22.52 -3.76 32.19
N LYS A 270 21.95 -2.82 32.95
CA LYS A 270 22.42 -1.45 33.26
C LYS A 270 22.41 -0.43 32.11
N LEU A 271 21.43 0.46 32.16
CA LEU A 271 21.67 1.90 32.02
C LEU A 271 20.66 2.70 32.83
N VAL A 272 21.21 3.72 33.47
CA VAL A 272 20.67 4.53 34.56
C VAL A 272 19.80 5.65 34.01
N ALA A 273 18.75 5.99 34.76
CA ALA A 273 17.78 7.03 34.49
C ALA A 273 18.41 8.43 34.37
N LEU A 274 17.89 9.25 33.46
CA LEU A 274 17.88 10.71 33.56
C LEU A 274 16.54 11.24 33.00
N ALA A 275 15.88 12.01 33.84
CA ALA A 275 14.50 12.47 33.73
C ALA A 275 14.33 13.65 32.76
N ALA A 276 13.17 13.73 32.13
CA ALA A 276 12.66 14.92 31.44
C ALA A 276 11.70 15.69 32.37
N PRO A 277 11.71 17.04 32.38
CA PRO A 277 10.85 17.84 33.24
C PRO A 277 9.41 17.87 32.73
N LYS A 278 8.47 17.83 33.69
CA LYS A 278 7.03 18.01 33.52
C LYS A 278 6.73 19.49 33.26
N ASN A 279 5.89 19.78 32.27
CA ASN A 279 5.20 21.06 32.19
C ASN A 279 3.89 20.95 32.98
N GLU A 280 3.79 21.78 34.00
CA GLU A 280 2.62 22.02 34.84
C GLU A 280 1.88 23.23 34.26
N GLU A 281 0.75 23.02 33.58
CA GLU A 281 -0.40 23.96 33.51
C GLU A 281 -1.61 23.15 33.00
N GLU A 282 -2.22 22.35 33.88
CA GLU A 282 -3.57 21.81 33.68
C GLU A 282 -4.46 22.51 34.72
N ILE A 283 -5.39 23.34 34.23
CA ILE A 283 -6.30 24.12 35.07
C ILE A 283 -7.47 23.22 35.46
N ASP A 284 -7.56 23.00 36.77
CA ASP A 284 -8.58 22.29 37.52
C ASP A 284 -9.85 23.14 37.67
N LEU A 285 -11.01 22.56 37.38
CA LEU A 285 -12.33 23.12 37.69
C LEU A 285 -13.31 21.98 38.00
N ASP A 286 -13.21 21.45 39.22
CA ASP A 286 -14.30 20.73 39.90
C ASP A 286 -15.12 21.71 40.78
N MET A 287 -16.45 21.50 40.82
CA MET A 287 -17.44 21.82 41.89
C MET A 287 -18.86 21.65 41.30
N ASP A 288 -19.86 20.94 41.84
CA ASP A 288 -20.02 20.10 43.03
C ASP A 288 -21.29 19.21 42.87
N GLU A 289 -21.22 18.00 43.46
CA GLU A 289 -22.20 17.14 44.19
C GLU A 289 -23.73 17.17 43.88
N VAL A 290 -24.52 16.07 43.93
CA VAL A 290 -24.68 15.08 45.04
C VAL A 290 -25.31 13.72 44.58
N GLU A 291 -24.88 12.68 45.30
CA GLU A 291 -25.27 11.26 45.50
C GLU A 291 -26.57 10.62 44.93
N THR A 292 -26.45 9.38 44.41
CA THR A 292 -26.86 8.10 45.08
C THR A 292 -26.71 6.87 44.15
N ALA A 293 -26.21 5.75 44.68
CA ALA A 293 -26.15 4.41 44.04
C ALA A 293 -27.39 3.55 44.44
N PRO A 294 -27.63 2.27 44.01
CA PRO A 294 -26.80 1.38 43.18
C PRO A 294 -27.53 0.51 42.10
N GLY A 295 -26.77 -0.12 41.20
CA GLY A 295 -27.08 -1.44 40.62
C GLY A 295 -27.57 -1.51 39.16
N PRO A 296 -27.35 -2.64 38.45
CA PRO A 296 -26.79 -2.63 37.09
C PRO A 296 -27.78 -3.03 36.00
N VAL A 297 -27.65 -2.44 34.80
CA VAL A 297 -28.22 -3.02 33.56
C VAL A 297 -27.24 -2.82 32.41
N ALA A 298 -26.90 -3.94 31.78
CA ALA A 298 -26.08 -4.05 30.59
C ALA A 298 -26.64 -3.19 29.44
N GLN A 299 -25.76 -2.40 28.82
CA GLN A 299 -25.99 -1.90 27.46
C GLN A 299 -24.77 -2.20 26.60
N ALA A 300 -25.09 -2.74 25.44
CA ALA A 300 -24.18 -3.24 24.43
C ALA A 300 -23.26 -2.14 23.92
N VAL A 301 -21.96 -2.42 23.91
CA VAL A 301 -20.99 -1.66 23.14
C VAL A 301 -21.25 -1.97 21.66
N GLU A 302 -21.79 -1.01 20.93
CA GLU A 302 -21.83 -1.06 19.46
C GLU A 302 -20.39 -1.14 18.94
N LYS A 303 -20.06 -2.28 18.32
CA LYS A 303 -18.83 -2.44 17.54
C LYS A 303 -18.92 -1.56 16.29
N ASN A 304 -17.93 -0.70 16.10
CA ASN A 304 -17.69 0.04 14.87
C ASN A 304 -17.69 -0.91 13.66
N GLN A 305 -18.63 -0.72 12.73
CA GLN A 305 -18.82 -1.55 11.54
C GLN A 305 -17.87 -1.20 10.38
N ASP A 306 -16.93 -0.27 10.59
CA ASP A 306 -16.01 0.26 9.57
C ASP A 306 -14.52 -0.11 9.80
N GLU A 307 -14.24 -1.02 10.73
CA GLU A 307 -12.96 -1.72 10.77
C GLU A 307 -13.07 -2.97 9.89
N ILE A 308 -12.46 -2.91 8.70
CA ILE A 308 -12.18 -4.11 7.92
C ILE A 308 -11.14 -4.89 8.74
N SER A 309 -11.57 -5.99 9.36
CA SER A 309 -10.65 -7.03 9.84
C SER A 309 -9.75 -7.41 8.67
N LEU A 310 -8.44 -7.34 8.88
CA LEU A 310 -7.43 -7.97 8.02
C LEU A 310 -7.53 -9.49 8.19
N ASP A 311 -8.68 -10.08 7.85
CA ASP A 311 -8.81 -11.51 7.68
C ASP A 311 -8.41 -11.83 6.23
N LEU A 312 -7.11 -12.06 6.06
CA LEU A 312 -6.54 -12.74 4.91
C LEU A 312 -6.59 -14.26 5.09
N GLU A 313 -7.62 -14.82 5.71
CA GLU A 313 -7.88 -16.26 5.70
C GLU A 313 -9.39 -16.51 5.73
N ASP A 314 -9.92 -17.12 4.67
CA ASP A 314 -10.95 -18.16 4.80
C ASP A 314 -11.15 -18.87 3.46
N ASP A 315 -10.70 -20.13 3.43
CA ASP A 315 -11.29 -21.21 2.63
C ASP A 315 -10.89 -22.54 3.30
N ASP A 316 -11.30 -22.79 4.56
CA ASP A 316 -11.31 -24.14 5.13
C ASP A 316 -12.37 -24.30 6.24
N ILE A 317 -13.30 -25.22 5.99
CA ILE A 317 -14.42 -25.58 6.89
C ILE A 317 -13.91 -26.53 7.98
N PRO A 318 -14.13 -26.29 9.28
CA PRO A 318 -13.71 -27.23 10.32
C PRO A 318 -14.70 -28.39 10.46
N VAL A 319 -14.23 -29.62 10.22
CA VAL A 319 -14.96 -30.85 10.56
C VAL A 319 -14.58 -31.27 11.99
N GLN A 320 -15.60 -31.43 12.85
CA GLN A 320 -15.46 -31.90 14.23
C GLN A 320 -15.03 -33.39 14.30
N PRO A 321 -14.21 -33.79 15.29
CA PRO A 321 -13.94 -35.19 15.56
C PRO A 321 -15.01 -35.80 16.47
N LYS A 322 -15.59 -36.94 16.06
CA LYS A 322 -16.37 -37.84 16.92
C LYS A 322 -15.49 -39.00 17.39
N GLU A 323 -15.57 -39.28 18.68
CA GLU A 323 -14.98 -40.43 19.38
C GLU A 323 -15.62 -41.77 18.96
N GLY A 324 -14.85 -42.86 19.07
CA GLY A 324 -15.33 -44.23 18.88
C GLY A 324 -14.24 -45.30 19.11
N VAL A 325 -14.42 -46.08 20.19
CA VAL A 325 -13.49 -46.96 20.95
C VAL A 325 -13.24 -48.37 20.33
N SER A 326 -12.15 -49.03 20.77
CA SER A 326 -11.93 -50.50 20.99
C SER A 326 -11.18 -51.27 19.87
N GLN A 327 -10.25 -52.22 20.08
CA GLN A 327 -9.81 -53.01 21.25
C GLN A 327 -8.50 -53.81 20.93
N ALA A 328 -7.67 -54.08 21.96
CA ALA A 328 -6.86 -55.30 22.27
C ALA A 328 -5.70 -55.78 21.32
N SER A 329 -4.56 -56.36 21.74
CA SER A 329 -3.92 -56.65 23.04
C SER A 329 -2.51 -57.32 22.84
N THR A 330 -1.75 -57.46 23.94
CA THR A 330 -0.57 -58.34 24.24
C THR A 330 0.82 -57.87 23.77
N THR A 331 1.92 -57.87 24.56
CA THR A 331 2.23 -58.41 25.91
C THR A 331 3.58 -57.84 26.45
N ASP A 332 3.71 -57.89 27.78
CA ASP A 332 4.92 -58.03 28.63
C ASP A 332 5.91 -56.88 28.97
N THR A 333 5.76 -56.45 30.22
CA THR A 333 6.68 -55.85 31.22
C THR A 333 7.89 -56.75 31.60
N PRO A 334 8.99 -56.28 32.25
CA PRO A 334 8.97 -55.41 33.44
C PRO A 334 10.05 -54.32 33.63
N LYS A 335 9.66 -53.32 34.43
CA LYS A 335 10.51 -52.28 35.04
C LYS A 335 11.30 -52.82 36.24
N PRO A 336 12.37 -52.11 36.65
CA PRO A 336 12.61 -51.86 38.07
C PRO A 336 12.49 -50.37 38.41
N HIS A 337 12.17 -50.14 39.67
CA HIS A 337 11.79 -48.88 40.28
C HIS A 337 12.90 -48.50 41.28
N ILE A 338 13.45 -47.28 41.24
CA ILE A 338 14.14 -46.66 42.39
C ILE A 338 13.74 -45.17 42.46
N GLN A 339 13.48 -44.73 43.70
CA GLN A 339 12.91 -43.45 44.12
C GLN A 339 13.98 -42.35 44.37
N ASN A 340 13.59 -41.12 44.03
CA ASN A 340 13.72 -39.80 44.69
C ASN A 340 15.07 -39.26 45.23
N GLY A 341 15.46 -38.09 44.69
CA GLY A 341 16.31 -37.05 45.32
C GLY A 341 16.54 -35.84 44.36
N PRO A 342 16.62 -34.57 44.84
CA PRO A 342 16.16 -33.39 44.09
C PRO A 342 17.27 -32.61 43.35
N SER A 343 16.99 -32.01 42.17
CA SER A 343 17.57 -30.73 41.67
C SER A 343 17.39 -30.47 40.15
N THR A 344 16.87 -29.27 39.81
CA THR A 344 17.14 -28.40 38.62
C THR A 344 16.94 -28.86 37.15
N PRO A 345 16.61 -27.92 36.22
CA PRO A 345 16.14 -28.22 34.86
C PRO A 345 17.29 -28.30 33.85
N SER A 346 17.25 -29.27 32.93
CA SER A 346 18.19 -29.35 31.81
C SER A 346 17.54 -29.82 30.51
N ALA A 347 18.09 -29.30 29.43
CA ALA A 347 17.66 -29.27 28.05
C ALA A 347 17.45 -30.64 27.37
N THR A 348 16.43 -30.73 26.53
CA THR A 348 16.28 -31.84 25.57
C THR A 348 17.03 -31.50 24.28
N ARG A 349 18.32 -31.84 24.21
CA ARG A 349 19.11 -31.88 22.97
C ARG A 349 19.26 -33.34 22.57
N VAL A 350 18.73 -33.73 21.41
CA VAL A 350 18.90 -35.10 20.88
C VAL A 350 20.40 -35.33 20.63
N PRO A 351 20.98 -36.41 21.18
CA PRO A 351 22.41 -36.67 21.06
C PRO A 351 22.80 -37.08 19.62
N GLN A 352 24.06 -36.78 19.27
CA GLN A 352 24.56 -36.70 17.90
C GLN A 352 24.68 -38.06 17.21
N ASP A 353 24.92 -39.10 17.99
CA ASP A 353 24.93 -40.51 17.61
C ASP A 353 23.62 -40.99 16.96
N LEU A 354 22.46 -40.44 17.35
CA LEU A 354 21.18 -40.75 16.72
C LEU A 354 20.95 -40.00 15.39
N ARG A 355 21.63 -38.86 15.18
CA ARG A 355 21.56 -38.12 13.91
C ARG A 355 22.40 -38.79 12.83
N ASP A 356 23.48 -39.45 13.22
CA ASP A 356 24.41 -40.11 12.31
C ASP A 356 23.84 -41.43 11.72
N LEU A 357 22.72 -41.91 12.26
CA LEU A 357 21.96 -43.06 11.74
C LEU A 357 20.94 -42.69 10.65
N LEU A 358 20.75 -41.39 10.36
CA LEU A 358 19.80 -40.95 9.33
C LEU A 358 20.36 -41.15 7.90
N PRO A 359 19.52 -41.53 6.91
CA PRO A 359 19.94 -41.66 5.53
C PRO A 359 20.58 -40.37 4.99
N LYS A 360 21.58 -40.49 4.11
CA LYS A 360 22.29 -39.35 3.50
C LYS A 360 21.38 -38.33 2.77
N SER A 361 20.14 -38.72 2.45
CA SER A 361 19.10 -37.83 1.91
C SER A 361 18.54 -36.82 2.91
N PHE A 362 18.80 -36.97 4.21
CA PHE A 362 18.43 -36.03 5.27
C PHE A 362 19.61 -35.14 5.73
N THR A 363 20.81 -35.35 5.19
CA THR A 363 21.97 -34.49 5.46
C THR A 363 21.86 -33.24 4.60
N ARG A 364 21.80 -32.07 5.24
CA ARG A 364 21.84 -30.78 4.52
C ARG A 364 23.15 -30.74 3.72
N PRO A 365 23.13 -30.49 2.39
CA PRO A 365 24.36 -30.41 1.63
C PRO A 365 25.24 -29.29 2.20
N PRO A 366 26.57 -29.46 2.17
CA PRO A 366 27.50 -28.42 2.62
C PRO A 366 27.21 -27.11 1.87
N SER A 367 27.24 -26.01 2.60
CA SER A 367 26.93 -24.65 2.16
C SER A 367 27.82 -24.10 1.03
N ASP A 368 28.73 -24.93 0.49
CA ASP A 368 29.65 -24.59 -0.59
C ASP A 368 29.20 -25.14 -1.96
N MET A 369 28.00 -25.72 -2.07
CA MET A 369 27.33 -25.86 -3.37
C MET A 369 26.70 -24.53 -3.78
N VAL A 370 27.58 -23.68 -4.31
CA VAL A 370 27.37 -22.44 -5.06
C VAL A 370 25.94 -22.29 -5.59
N SER A 371 25.21 -21.35 -5.01
CA SER A 371 24.16 -20.62 -5.73
C SER A 371 24.83 -20.00 -6.96
N THR A 372 24.46 -20.45 -8.15
CA THR A 372 24.95 -19.89 -9.44
C THR A 372 24.44 -18.47 -9.72
N THR A 373 23.84 -17.81 -8.74
CA THR A 373 23.56 -16.37 -8.77
C THR A 373 24.84 -15.61 -8.37
N PRO A 374 25.52 -14.91 -9.28
CA PRO A 374 26.59 -14.01 -8.89
C PRO A 374 26.02 -12.99 -7.90
N LYS A 375 26.65 -12.84 -6.72
CA LYS A 375 26.32 -11.73 -5.82
C LYS A 375 26.53 -10.44 -6.64
N PRO A 376 25.56 -9.51 -6.69
CA PRO A 376 25.74 -8.27 -7.41
C PRO A 376 26.99 -7.57 -6.87
N ASN A 377 27.85 -7.10 -7.78
CA ASN A 377 29.05 -6.36 -7.40
C ASN A 377 28.61 -5.04 -6.76
N SER A 378 28.60 -5.01 -5.42
CA SER A 378 28.19 -3.85 -4.63
C SER A 378 29.35 -2.90 -4.40
N LEU A 379 29.16 -1.62 -4.68
CA LEU A 379 30.05 -0.53 -4.28
C LEU A 379 29.83 -0.21 -2.79
N PRO A 380 30.78 0.50 -2.15
CA PRO A 380 30.54 1.06 -0.82
C PRO A 380 29.35 2.04 -0.82
N PRO A 381 28.73 2.26 0.37
CA PRO A 381 27.68 3.26 0.55
C PRO A 381 28.09 4.60 -0.06
N PRO A 382 27.17 5.34 -0.72
CA PRO A 382 27.53 6.60 -1.35
C PRO A 382 27.96 7.66 -0.34
N ALA A 383 29.13 8.24 -0.54
CA ALA A 383 29.67 9.29 0.33
C ALA A 383 28.80 10.58 0.38
N ASN A 384 27.91 10.77 -0.58
CA ASN A 384 27.02 11.94 -0.66
C ASN A 384 25.69 11.72 0.08
N ILE A 385 25.45 10.54 0.65
CA ILE A 385 24.33 10.29 1.56
C ILE A 385 24.90 10.32 2.97
N LYS A 386 24.68 11.43 3.67
CA LYS A 386 25.36 11.77 4.93
C LYS A 386 24.43 11.76 6.13
N ASN A 387 23.12 11.80 5.90
CA ASN A 387 22.16 11.83 6.98
C ASN A 387 22.26 10.55 7.83
N LYS A 388 22.20 10.74 9.14
CA LYS A 388 22.35 9.67 10.14
C LYS A 388 21.05 9.36 10.89
N THR A 389 20.03 10.19 10.75
CA THR A 389 18.79 10.05 11.52
C THR A 389 17.59 10.27 10.62
N THR A 390 16.65 9.33 10.60
CA THR A 390 15.35 9.50 9.92
C THR A 390 14.23 9.63 10.95
N TYR A 391 13.42 10.66 10.79
CA TYR A 391 12.15 10.82 11.50
C TYR A 391 11.04 10.14 10.71
N PHE A 392 10.55 9.04 11.24
CA PHE A 392 9.43 8.30 10.67
C PHE A 392 8.12 8.83 11.23
N LEU A 393 7.15 9.07 10.35
CA LEU A 393 5.78 9.39 10.72
C LEU A 393 4.81 8.60 9.84
N ALA A 394 3.91 7.88 10.49
CA ALA A 394 2.74 7.29 9.87
C ALA A 394 1.47 7.91 10.44
N LEU A 395 0.45 8.08 9.59
CA LEU A 395 -0.81 8.71 9.93
C LEU A 395 -2.01 7.82 9.54
N ASP A 396 -3.16 8.14 10.13
CA ASP A 396 -4.41 7.43 9.91
C ASP A 396 -5.11 7.87 8.60
N LYS A 397 -6.30 7.33 8.33
CA LYS A 397 -7.20 7.81 7.28
C LYS A 397 -8.07 8.96 7.77
N CYS A 398 -8.49 9.84 6.85
CA CYS A 398 -9.35 10.99 7.12
C CYS A 398 -10.74 10.57 7.64
N LEU A 399 -10.86 10.39 8.96
CA LEU A 399 -12.09 10.09 9.68
C LEU A 399 -12.18 10.89 10.98
N PRO A 400 -13.39 11.12 11.52
CA PRO A 400 -13.55 11.80 12.79
C PRO A 400 -12.75 11.15 13.92
N ASN A 401 -12.15 11.99 14.77
CA ASN A 401 -11.35 11.59 15.94
C ASN A 401 -10.14 10.70 15.62
N ARG A 402 -9.57 10.85 14.42
CA ARG A 402 -8.33 10.17 14.01
C ARG A 402 -7.22 11.16 13.72
N ASP A 403 -5.99 10.71 13.91
CA ASP A 403 -4.78 11.49 13.63
C ASP A 403 -4.32 11.24 12.19
N PHE A 404 -5.00 11.86 11.22
CA PHE A 404 -4.80 11.63 9.79
C PHE A 404 -3.91 12.67 9.09
N LEU A 405 -3.82 13.87 9.68
CA LEU A 405 -3.13 15.04 9.11
C LEU A 405 -2.11 15.60 10.10
N GLN A 406 -0.93 15.98 9.59
CA GLN A 406 0.07 16.73 10.35
C GLN A 406 0.71 17.82 9.48
N LEU A 407 0.74 19.05 10.00
CA LEU A 407 1.46 20.17 9.39
C LEU A 407 2.87 20.25 9.99
N LEU A 408 3.87 20.39 9.12
CA LEU A 408 5.28 20.39 9.45
C LEU A 408 5.97 21.61 8.79
N ASP A 409 6.90 22.22 9.52
CA ASP A 409 7.88 23.14 8.95
C ASP A 409 9.17 22.33 8.72
N ILE A 410 9.51 22.08 7.45
CA ILE A 410 10.63 21.23 7.06
C ILE A 410 11.79 22.08 6.54
N GLU A 411 12.93 21.97 7.21
CA GLU A 411 14.18 22.54 6.74
C GLU A 411 14.88 21.56 5.77
N PRO A 412 15.25 21.99 4.55
CA PRO A 412 16.01 21.17 3.62
C PRO A 412 17.42 20.91 4.15
N LEU A 413 17.99 19.74 3.85
CA LEU A 413 19.37 19.40 4.23
C LEU A 413 20.39 20.31 3.54
N GLU A 414 20.09 20.71 2.30
CA GLU A 414 20.87 21.70 1.56
C GLU A 414 20.06 22.99 1.46
N SER A 415 20.43 23.99 2.26
CA SER A 415 19.75 25.28 2.23
C SER A 415 20.02 26.00 0.91
N SER A 416 18.95 26.42 0.25
CA SER A 416 19.00 27.32 -0.90
C SER A 416 17.84 28.30 -0.84
N ASP A 417 18.05 29.49 -1.39
CA ASP A 417 17.00 30.49 -1.51
C ASP A 417 15.94 29.98 -2.51
N PHE A 418 14.67 30.17 -2.19
CA PHE A 418 13.56 29.80 -3.07
C PHE A 418 12.49 30.89 -3.09
N VAL A 419 11.66 30.85 -4.14
CA VAL A 419 10.60 31.83 -4.38
C VAL A 419 9.27 31.07 -4.45
N ARG A 420 8.28 31.55 -3.68
CA ARG A 420 6.91 31.05 -3.74
C ARG A 420 6.13 31.74 -4.88
N PRO A 421 5.17 31.05 -5.54
CA PRO A 421 4.80 29.65 -5.34
C PRO A 421 5.86 28.70 -5.93
N LEU A 422 6.08 27.58 -5.23
CA LEU A 422 7.00 26.54 -5.67
C LEU A 422 6.40 25.73 -6.82
N ARG A 423 7.28 25.22 -7.70
CA ARG A 423 6.90 24.36 -8.83
C ARG A 423 7.65 23.03 -8.73
N LEU A 424 7.01 21.98 -9.23
CA LEU A 424 7.64 20.67 -9.31
C LEU A 424 8.71 20.69 -10.41
N GLU A 425 9.86 20.13 -10.09
CA GLU A 425 10.95 19.90 -11.04
C GLU A 425 11.34 18.43 -11.05
N TYR A 426 11.76 17.96 -12.23
CA TYR A 426 12.37 16.64 -12.36
C TYR A 426 13.70 16.58 -11.58
N ASP A 427 14.06 15.38 -11.11
CA ASP A 427 15.39 15.15 -10.53
C ASP A 427 16.37 14.64 -11.58
N LYS A 428 17.52 15.32 -11.72
CA LYS A 428 18.53 14.98 -12.74
C LYS A 428 19.06 13.55 -12.61
N GLU A 429 19.34 13.09 -11.39
CA GLU A 429 19.85 11.73 -11.16
C GLU A 429 18.77 10.69 -11.47
N TRP A 430 17.52 10.97 -11.09
CA TRP A 430 16.39 10.11 -11.40
C TRP A 430 16.09 9.99 -12.90
N LEU A 431 16.17 11.08 -13.66
CA LEU A 431 16.00 11.03 -15.12
C LEU A 431 17.07 10.13 -15.77
N ALA A 432 18.32 10.23 -15.32
CA ALA A 432 19.41 9.39 -15.81
C ALA A 432 19.19 7.90 -15.47
N ILE A 433 18.81 7.60 -14.23
CA ILE A 433 18.45 6.24 -13.80
C ILE A 433 17.29 5.71 -14.65
N THR A 434 16.24 6.50 -14.84
CA THR A 434 15.07 6.12 -15.64
C THR A 434 15.46 5.75 -17.07
N ARG A 435 16.36 6.51 -17.70
CA ARG A 435 16.89 6.20 -19.05
C ARG A 435 17.65 4.86 -19.09
N VAL A 436 18.49 4.57 -18.08
CA VAL A 436 19.21 3.29 -18.00
C VAL A 436 18.24 2.11 -17.91
N PHE A 437 17.20 2.22 -17.08
CA PHE A 437 16.25 1.13 -16.82
C PHE A 437 15.09 1.05 -17.83
N ALA A 438 14.90 2.05 -18.69
CA ALA A 438 13.79 2.05 -19.66
C ALA A 438 13.80 0.83 -20.60
N LYS A 439 14.98 0.28 -20.92
CA LYS A 439 15.13 -0.92 -21.75
C LYS A 439 14.84 -2.23 -21.01
N GLU A 440 14.82 -2.20 -19.68
CA GLU A 440 14.56 -3.37 -18.82
C GLU A 440 13.07 -3.47 -18.44
N LEU A 441 12.27 -2.44 -18.72
CA LEU A 441 10.82 -2.45 -18.49
C LEU A 441 10.13 -3.38 -19.50
N THR A 442 9.33 -4.31 -19.00
CA THR A 442 8.48 -5.20 -19.80
C THR A 442 7.05 -5.10 -19.28
N LEU A 443 6.09 -4.93 -20.18
CA LEU A 443 4.68 -4.79 -19.86
C LEU A 443 3.83 -5.87 -20.54
N GLY A 444 2.79 -6.34 -19.86
CA GLY A 444 1.75 -7.19 -20.45
C GLY A 444 2.13 -8.65 -20.71
N ASP A 445 3.35 -9.06 -20.36
CA ASP A 445 3.81 -10.45 -20.47
C ASP A 445 3.94 -11.08 -19.07
N PRO A 446 3.05 -12.02 -18.69
CA PRO A 446 3.08 -12.71 -17.41
C PRO A 446 4.24 -13.71 -17.27
N ASP A 447 4.75 -14.20 -18.39
CA ASP A 447 5.83 -15.19 -18.44
C ASP A 447 7.20 -14.49 -18.53
N ALA A 448 7.23 -13.18 -18.75
CA ALA A 448 8.44 -12.38 -18.73
C ALA A 448 9.12 -12.45 -17.36
N LYS A 449 10.45 -12.49 -17.41
CA LYS A 449 11.29 -12.49 -16.22
C LYS A 449 11.93 -11.13 -16.07
N VAL A 450 11.89 -10.60 -14.85
CA VAL A 450 12.66 -9.40 -14.51
C VAL A 450 14.15 -9.71 -14.71
N PRO A 451 14.90 -8.88 -15.46
CA PRO A 451 16.34 -9.05 -15.59
C PRO A 451 17.02 -9.11 -14.23
N PHE A 452 18.01 -10.00 -14.08
CA PHE A 452 18.79 -10.09 -12.85
C PHE A 452 19.46 -8.75 -12.53
N ASP A 453 19.51 -8.42 -11.24
CA ASP A 453 20.25 -7.26 -10.74
C ASP A 453 21.74 -7.45 -11.03
N LYS A 454 22.31 -6.54 -11.82
CA LYS A 454 23.72 -6.55 -12.23
C LYS A 454 24.64 -5.87 -11.19
N GLY A 455 24.06 -5.26 -10.16
CA GLY A 455 24.77 -4.53 -9.12
C GLY A 455 25.08 -3.07 -9.49
N ASP A 456 25.25 -2.24 -8.47
CA ASP A 456 25.49 -0.80 -8.63
C ASP A 456 26.83 -0.49 -9.31
N ALA A 457 27.85 -1.35 -9.18
CA ALA A 457 29.11 -1.21 -9.91
C ALA A 457 28.92 -1.31 -11.43
N HIS A 458 27.92 -2.06 -11.90
CA HIS A 458 27.56 -2.15 -13.31
C HIS A 458 26.75 -0.93 -13.76
N TYR A 459 25.76 -0.53 -12.96
CA TYR A 459 24.85 0.56 -13.35
C TYR A 459 25.49 1.94 -13.25
N LEU A 460 26.37 2.18 -12.29
CA LEU A 460 26.98 3.50 -12.06
C LEU A 460 27.61 4.14 -13.31
N PRO A 461 28.50 3.47 -14.08
CA PRO A 461 29.07 4.09 -15.28
C PRO A 461 28.01 4.42 -16.34
N LEU A 462 26.95 3.60 -16.46
CA LEU A 462 25.84 3.86 -17.38
C LEU A 462 25.02 5.08 -16.92
N ILE A 463 24.75 5.17 -15.61
CA ILE A 463 24.02 6.30 -15.02
C ILE A 463 24.80 7.60 -15.19
N GLU A 464 26.12 7.60 -14.97
CA GLU A 464 26.93 8.82 -15.17
C GLU A 464 26.98 9.25 -16.64
N GLN A 465 26.99 8.29 -17.59
CA GLN A 465 26.85 8.61 -19.01
C GLN A 465 25.48 9.23 -19.32
N GLU A 466 24.39 8.63 -18.85
CA GLU A 466 23.05 9.17 -19.07
C GLU A 466 22.80 10.49 -18.33
N LYS A 467 23.45 10.70 -17.18
CA LYS A 467 23.40 11.96 -16.44
C LYS A 467 24.10 13.09 -17.18
N ALA A 468 25.23 12.82 -17.84
CA ALA A 468 25.86 13.78 -18.74
C ALA A 468 24.95 14.10 -19.94
N TRP A 469 24.23 13.10 -20.46
CA TRP A 469 23.22 13.32 -21.50
C TRP A 469 22.06 14.20 -21.00
N VAL A 470 21.52 13.94 -19.80
CA VAL A 470 20.43 14.74 -19.19
C VAL A 470 20.89 16.17 -18.94
N GLU A 471 22.12 16.36 -18.48
CA GLU A 471 22.71 17.69 -18.30
C GLU A 471 22.67 18.50 -19.61
N GLU A 472 23.11 17.91 -20.72
CA GLU A 472 23.15 18.61 -22.02
C GLU A 472 21.76 18.83 -22.63
N ASN A 473 20.89 17.82 -22.57
CA ASN A 473 19.65 17.81 -23.35
C ASN A 473 18.42 18.32 -22.58
N VAL A 474 18.44 18.28 -21.24
CA VAL A 474 17.30 18.64 -20.38
C VAL A 474 17.65 19.83 -19.48
N VAL A 475 18.78 19.79 -18.76
CA VAL A 475 19.15 20.84 -17.81
C VAL A 475 19.52 22.13 -18.54
N LYS A 476 20.49 22.10 -19.46
CA LYS A 476 20.92 23.28 -20.21
C LYS A 476 19.85 23.84 -21.14
N THR A 477 18.89 23.01 -21.56
CA THR A 477 17.76 23.45 -22.39
C THR A 477 16.59 24.01 -21.57
N GLY A 478 16.71 24.05 -20.23
CA GLY A 478 15.71 24.64 -19.34
C GLY A 478 14.44 23.81 -19.19
N LYS A 479 14.50 22.49 -19.40
CA LYS A 479 13.34 21.58 -19.39
C LYS A 479 13.20 20.78 -18.09
N MET A 480 13.75 21.29 -16.98
CA MET A 480 13.70 20.62 -15.67
C MET A 480 12.37 20.84 -14.94
N VAL A 481 11.68 21.94 -15.22
CA VAL A 481 10.36 22.22 -14.64
C VAL A 481 9.33 21.27 -15.25
N VAL A 482 8.55 20.61 -14.40
CA VAL A 482 7.45 19.74 -14.84
C VAL A 482 6.39 20.61 -15.52
N PRO A 483 6.05 20.36 -16.81
CA PRO A 483 5.00 21.11 -17.49
C PRO A 483 3.65 20.94 -16.79
N GLU A 484 2.85 21.99 -16.68
CA GLU A 484 1.48 21.93 -16.13
C GLU A 484 0.48 21.65 -17.25
N ASP A 485 0.56 20.46 -17.84
CA ASP A 485 -0.11 20.03 -19.08
C ASP A 485 -1.17 18.95 -18.84
N PHE A 486 -1.90 19.05 -17.73
CA PHE A 486 -3.01 18.14 -17.44
C PHE A 486 -4.08 18.19 -18.53
N GLU A 487 -4.49 17.01 -19.01
CA GLU A 487 -5.59 16.82 -19.94
C GLU A 487 -6.52 15.68 -19.49
N VAL A 488 -7.82 15.86 -19.76
CA VAL A 488 -8.83 14.84 -19.51
C VAL A 488 -8.73 13.75 -20.59
N THR A 489 -8.18 12.60 -20.22
CA THR A 489 -8.00 11.43 -21.12
C THR A 489 -9.21 10.49 -21.21
N ALA A 490 -10.06 10.44 -20.18
CA ALA A 490 -11.20 9.54 -20.06
C ALA A 490 -12.49 10.31 -19.75
N PRO A 491 -13.67 9.75 -20.05
CA PRO A 491 -14.94 10.41 -19.74
C PRO A 491 -15.07 10.72 -18.24
N PRO A 492 -15.43 11.97 -17.86
CA PRO A 492 -15.73 12.30 -16.47
C PRO A 492 -16.95 11.53 -15.93
N TYR A 493 -17.05 11.42 -14.61
CA TYR A 493 -18.22 10.85 -13.96
C TYR A 493 -19.52 11.60 -14.32
N ASP A 494 -20.54 10.84 -14.71
CA ASP A 494 -21.90 11.34 -14.94
C ASP A 494 -22.85 10.83 -13.84
N PRO A 495 -23.35 11.71 -12.95
CA PRO A 495 -24.32 11.34 -11.93
C PRO A 495 -25.62 10.74 -12.45
N MET A 496 -26.01 11.04 -13.70
CA MET A 496 -27.24 10.52 -14.32
C MET A 496 -27.12 9.04 -14.68
N ILE A 497 -25.91 8.57 -15.00
CA ILE A 497 -25.62 7.15 -15.24
C ILE A 497 -25.50 6.42 -13.89
N GLY A 498 -24.94 7.08 -12.88
CA GLY A 498 -24.75 6.54 -11.54
C GLY A 498 -23.54 5.60 -11.44
N LEU A 499 -23.43 4.89 -10.31
CA LEU A 499 -22.24 4.09 -9.97
C LEU A 499 -22.22 2.69 -10.58
N LYS A 500 -23.37 2.17 -11.00
CA LYS A 500 -23.51 0.79 -11.48
C LYS A 500 -23.46 0.80 -13.00
N VAL A 501 -22.26 0.68 -13.54
CA VAL A 501 -22.00 0.56 -14.98
C VAL A 501 -21.43 -0.81 -15.29
N ASP A 502 -21.80 -1.35 -16.45
CA ASP A 502 -21.24 -2.60 -16.95
C ASP A 502 -19.84 -2.39 -17.53
N GLY A 503 -18.97 -3.39 -17.36
CA GLY A 503 -17.64 -3.43 -17.94
C GLY A 503 -16.55 -2.74 -17.12
N GLN A 504 -15.31 -2.88 -17.59
CA GLN A 504 -14.12 -2.23 -17.04
C GLN A 504 -13.75 -1.01 -17.87
N PRO A 505 -12.89 -0.09 -17.36
CA PRO A 505 -12.36 0.97 -18.19
C PRO A 505 -11.55 0.36 -19.33
N GLN A 506 -11.43 1.11 -20.43
CA GLN A 506 -10.43 0.85 -21.46
C GLN A 506 -9.10 1.51 -21.09
N GLU A 507 -8.03 1.14 -21.79
CA GLU A 507 -6.76 1.84 -21.69
C GLU A 507 -6.82 3.14 -22.48
N TYR A 508 -6.36 4.23 -21.86
CA TYR A 508 -6.24 5.53 -22.51
C TYR A 508 -4.78 5.90 -22.66
N ASN A 509 -4.40 6.40 -23.83
CA ASN A 509 -3.07 6.99 -24.03
C ASN A 509 -3.02 8.34 -23.31
N ASN A 510 -1.95 8.58 -22.56
CA ASN A 510 -1.78 9.82 -21.82
C ASN A 510 -0.71 10.71 -22.45
N PRO A 511 -1.03 11.97 -22.81
CA PRO A 511 -0.09 12.87 -23.48
C PRO A 511 1.11 13.23 -22.59
N GLN A 512 0.95 13.28 -21.26
CA GLN A 512 2.04 13.57 -20.33
C GLN A 512 3.09 12.45 -20.31
N THR A 513 2.64 11.19 -20.26
CA THR A 513 3.53 10.03 -20.35
C THR A 513 4.26 10.00 -21.68
N LYS A 514 3.56 10.32 -22.78
CA LYS A 514 4.19 10.46 -24.10
C LYS A 514 5.25 11.56 -24.09
N ALA A 515 4.93 12.75 -23.60
CA ALA A 515 5.83 13.89 -23.54
C ALA A 515 7.07 13.60 -22.66
N PHE A 516 6.90 12.88 -21.55
CA PHE A 516 8.00 12.43 -20.71
C PHE A 516 8.91 11.42 -21.43
N CYS A 517 8.33 10.44 -22.13
CA CYS A 517 9.09 9.49 -22.94
C CYS A 517 9.85 10.19 -24.08
N ASP A 518 9.22 11.17 -24.75
CA ASP A 518 9.85 11.98 -25.80
C ASP A 518 10.99 12.85 -25.24
N LEU A 519 10.79 13.49 -24.08
CA LEU A 519 11.79 14.29 -23.36
C LEU A 519 13.04 13.45 -23.08
N LEU A 520 12.85 12.23 -22.60
CA LEU A 520 13.92 11.29 -22.29
C LEU A 520 14.31 10.39 -23.46
N GLN A 521 13.75 10.55 -24.66
CA GLN A 521 14.03 9.69 -25.83
C GLN A 521 14.01 8.17 -25.48
N ILE A 522 13.04 7.75 -24.68
CA ILE A 522 12.83 6.34 -24.29
C ILE A 522 11.57 5.77 -24.95
N PRO A 523 11.46 4.44 -25.13
CA PRO A 523 10.24 3.83 -25.66
C PRO A 523 9.03 4.07 -24.74
N ASN A 524 7.89 4.42 -25.34
CA ASN A 524 6.61 4.49 -24.63
C ASN A 524 5.89 3.13 -24.72
N LEU A 525 6.07 2.28 -23.70
CA LEU A 525 5.44 0.94 -23.66
C LEU A 525 3.96 0.96 -23.24
N PHE A 526 3.47 2.11 -22.76
CA PHE A 526 2.11 2.29 -22.27
C PHE A 526 1.16 2.69 -23.39
N GLU A 527 1.68 3.26 -24.47
CA GLU A 527 0.91 3.61 -25.66
C GLU A 527 0.39 2.35 -26.36
N ALA A 528 -0.88 2.40 -26.76
CA ALA A 528 -1.52 1.36 -27.54
C ALA A 528 -2.36 1.96 -28.66
N SER A 529 -2.34 1.32 -29.82
CA SER A 529 -3.26 1.65 -30.91
C SER A 529 -4.70 1.31 -30.55
N GLU A 530 -5.66 1.99 -31.18
CA GLU A 530 -7.08 1.69 -31.00
C GLU A 530 -7.38 0.23 -31.35
N GLU A 531 -6.74 -0.31 -32.39
CA GLU A 531 -6.89 -1.72 -32.77
C GLU A 531 -6.40 -2.67 -31.68
N GLU A 532 -5.26 -2.42 -31.04
CA GLU A 532 -4.75 -3.24 -29.93
C GLU A 532 -5.66 -3.18 -28.71
N VAL A 533 -6.16 -1.99 -28.36
CA VAL A 533 -7.11 -1.81 -27.26
C VAL A 533 -8.40 -2.57 -27.55
N GLN A 534 -8.96 -2.44 -28.74
CA GLN A 534 -10.18 -3.17 -29.14
C GLN A 534 -9.96 -4.68 -29.19
N GLN A 535 -8.78 -5.15 -29.62
CA GLN A 535 -8.43 -6.56 -29.58
C GLN A 535 -8.40 -7.10 -28.14
N ARG A 536 -7.78 -6.36 -27.20
CA ARG A 536 -7.77 -6.74 -25.77
C ARG A 536 -9.18 -6.75 -25.17
N ILE A 537 -10.01 -5.76 -25.47
CA ILE A 537 -11.41 -5.71 -25.03
C ILE A 537 -12.18 -6.94 -25.54
N ARG A 538 -12.01 -7.31 -26.82
CA ARG A 538 -12.65 -8.50 -27.40
C ARG A 538 -12.13 -9.81 -26.82
N ALA A 539 -10.84 -9.88 -26.50
CA ALA A 539 -10.23 -11.05 -25.87
C ALA A 539 -10.72 -11.24 -24.42
N GLY A 540 -11.11 -10.16 -23.76
CA GLY A 540 -11.54 -10.17 -22.37
C GLY A 540 -10.37 -10.37 -21.40
N PRO A 541 -10.65 -10.50 -20.09
CA PRO A 541 -9.60 -10.66 -19.10
C PRO A 541 -8.78 -11.92 -19.34
N ARG A 542 -7.47 -11.84 -19.07
CA ARG A 542 -6.59 -13.02 -19.15
C ARG A 542 -7.12 -14.12 -18.22
N PRO A 543 -7.02 -15.41 -18.61
CA PRO A 543 -7.39 -16.51 -17.73
C PRO A 543 -6.64 -16.44 -16.39
N THR A 544 -7.35 -16.68 -15.28
CA THR A 544 -6.71 -16.79 -13.98
C THR A 544 -5.87 -18.06 -13.94
N SER A 545 -4.57 -17.94 -13.71
CA SER A 545 -3.71 -19.11 -13.51
C SER A 545 -4.15 -19.85 -12.24
N GLN A 546 -4.68 -21.07 -12.39
CA GLN A 546 -4.85 -22.03 -11.29
C GLN A 546 -3.47 -22.50 -10.82
N GLN A 547 -2.70 -21.66 -10.14
CA GLN A 547 -1.53 -22.13 -9.39
C GLN A 547 -1.96 -22.29 -7.93
N GLY A 548 -2.31 -23.53 -7.57
CA GLY A 548 -2.61 -23.90 -6.17
C GLY A 548 -3.54 -25.10 -5.94
N ARG A 549 -4.06 -25.77 -6.96
CA ARG A 549 -4.74 -27.06 -6.78
C ARG A 549 -4.20 -28.08 -7.77
N ASP A 550 -3.07 -28.69 -7.44
CA ASP A 550 -2.70 -30.01 -7.97
C ASP A 550 -1.59 -30.64 -7.12
N ASN A 551 -2.01 -31.44 -6.11
CA ASN A 551 -1.34 -32.69 -5.80
C ASN A 551 -2.23 -33.60 -4.94
N PHE A 552 -3.36 -34.05 -5.49
CA PHE A 552 -3.94 -35.33 -5.11
C PHE A 552 -4.58 -35.98 -6.35
N ARG A 553 -3.77 -36.74 -7.09
CA ARG A 553 -4.25 -37.74 -8.04
C ARG A 553 -4.88 -38.88 -7.26
N GLY A 554 -6.16 -39.15 -7.51
CA GLY A 554 -6.74 -40.48 -7.27
C GLY A 554 -8.23 -40.46 -6.97
N GLY A 555 -9.07 -40.66 -7.99
CA GLY A 555 -10.50 -40.93 -7.75
C GLY A 555 -11.40 -40.70 -8.95
N SER A 556 -11.33 -41.61 -9.92
CA SER A 556 -12.33 -41.77 -10.98
C SER A 556 -13.76 -41.71 -10.45
N SER A 557 -14.62 -40.85 -10.99
CA SER A 557 -16.01 -41.26 -11.22
C SER A 557 -16.61 -40.55 -12.43
N SER A 558 -16.99 -41.41 -13.36
CA SER A 558 -17.69 -41.23 -14.61
C SER A 558 -18.94 -40.36 -14.53
N SER A 559 -19.02 -39.41 -15.47
CA SER A 559 -20.19 -39.11 -16.31
C SER A 559 -21.32 -40.14 -16.24
N PHE A 560 -22.50 -39.73 -15.79
CA PHE A 560 -23.77 -40.20 -16.35
C PHE A 560 -24.81 -39.07 -16.35
N GLY A 561 -25.09 -38.55 -17.54
CA GLY A 561 -26.33 -37.83 -17.82
C GLY A 561 -27.51 -38.79 -17.99
N ARG A 562 -28.71 -38.30 -17.65
CA ARG A 562 -30.01 -38.78 -18.14
C ARG A 562 -31.02 -37.66 -17.85
N GLY A 563 -31.70 -37.04 -18.81
CA GLY A 563 -32.21 -37.58 -20.07
C GLY A 563 -33.56 -38.26 -19.82
N GLY A 564 -34.65 -37.53 -20.09
CA GLY A 564 -36.02 -37.88 -19.72
C GLY A 564 -36.67 -39.02 -20.53
N ARG A 565 -37.77 -39.53 -19.95
CA ARG A 565 -38.93 -40.29 -20.51
C ARG A 565 -39.79 -40.63 -19.28
N GLY A 566 -41.04 -40.21 -19.13
CA GLY A 566 -42.20 -40.54 -19.96
C GLY A 566 -42.80 -41.88 -19.50
N GLY A 567 -43.93 -41.88 -18.78
CA GLY A 567 -44.64 -43.13 -18.44
C GLY A 567 -45.68 -43.02 -17.33
N ASN A 568 -46.94 -43.27 -17.70
CA ASN A 568 -48.20 -43.01 -17.00
C ASN A 568 -48.69 -44.20 -16.10
N ARG A 569 -49.76 -43.95 -15.30
CA ARG A 569 -50.64 -44.84 -14.45
C ARG A 569 -50.39 -44.68 -12.94
N GLY A 570 -51.35 -44.43 -12.04
CA GLY A 570 -52.82 -44.35 -12.07
C GLY A 570 -53.43 -44.94 -10.77
N ARG A 571 -54.46 -44.27 -10.21
CA ARG A 571 -55.35 -44.63 -9.04
C ARG A 571 -54.79 -44.33 -7.64
N GLY A 572 -55.49 -43.75 -6.66
CA GLY A 572 -56.87 -43.27 -6.49
C GLY A 572 -57.31 -43.32 -5.00
N ARG A 573 -58.20 -42.40 -4.58
CA ARG A 573 -58.89 -42.20 -3.26
C ARG A 573 -58.10 -41.43 -2.18
N GLY A 574 -58.61 -40.43 -1.44
CA GLY A 574 -59.95 -39.82 -1.31
C GLY A 574 -60.21 -39.39 0.16
N ARG A 575 -60.90 -38.23 0.36
CA ARG A 575 -61.34 -37.50 1.60
C ARG A 575 -60.39 -36.39 2.08
N GLY A 576 -60.79 -35.15 2.37
CA GLY A 576 -62.11 -34.49 2.32
C GLY A 576 -62.18 -33.32 3.31
N GLY A 577 -62.72 -32.16 2.88
CA GLY A 577 -63.20 -31.03 3.70
C GLY A 577 -62.22 -29.85 3.82
N GLY A 578 -62.53 -28.58 3.51
CA GLY A 578 -63.77 -27.94 3.05
C GLY A 578 -63.89 -26.50 3.59
N ARG A 579 -63.82 -25.51 2.67
CA ARG A 579 -64.47 -24.16 2.66
C ARG A 579 -64.11 -23.14 3.76
N GLY A 580 -64.08 -21.81 3.53
CA GLY A 580 -64.37 -20.89 2.40
C GLY A 580 -63.81 -19.50 2.81
N ASN A 581 -63.25 -18.65 1.96
CA ASN A 581 -63.75 -17.83 0.82
C ASN A 581 -64.59 -16.59 1.21
N TYR A 582 -64.34 -15.51 0.43
CA TYR A 582 -65.02 -14.19 0.30
C TYR A 582 -64.50 -13.04 1.18
N ASP A 583 -64.31 -11.80 0.71
CA ASP A 583 -64.59 -11.17 -0.59
C ASP A 583 -63.77 -9.87 -0.77
N SER A 584 -63.68 -9.41 -2.02
CA SER A 584 -63.12 -8.14 -2.50
C SER A 584 -64.20 -7.04 -2.63
N SER A 585 -63.80 -5.78 -2.49
CA SER A 585 -64.41 -4.60 -3.17
C SER A 585 -63.39 -3.45 -3.10
N MET A 586 -62.83 -2.90 -4.19
CA MET A 586 -63.31 -2.02 -5.28
C MET A 586 -63.69 -0.57 -4.87
N SER A 587 -63.32 0.37 -5.76
CA SER A 587 -63.49 1.85 -5.81
C SER A 587 -62.35 2.67 -5.17
N ALA A 588 -61.56 3.55 -5.81
CA ALA A 588 -61.67 4.55 -6.92
C ALA A 588 -61.79 6.01 -6.41
N TRP A 589 -61.23 6.95 -7.19
CA TRP A 589 -61.29 8.44 -7.16
C TRP A 589 -60.12 9.19 -6.48
N GLU A 590 -59.27 9.86 -7.28
CA GLU A 590 -59.19 11.33 -7.55
C GLU A 590 -58.67 12.12 -6.33
N GLY A 591 -57.59 12.91 -6.38
CA GLY A 591 -57.29 13.98 -7.32
C GLY A 591 -57.46 15.32 -6.58
N GLY A 592 -56.40 16.14 -6.41
CA GLY A 592 -56.60 17.47 -5.82
C GLY A 592 -55.36 18.20 -5.32
N ARG A 593 -54.98 19.24 -6.07
CA ARG A 593 -54.00 20.29 -5.73
C ARG A 593 -54.58 21.23 -4.67
N GLY A 594 -53.72 21.89 -3.87
CA GLY A 594 -54.13 23.02 -3.05
C GLY A 594 -52.98 23.80 -2.42
N ARG A 595 -52.53 24.85 -3.10
CA ARG A 595 -51.71 25.93 -2.53
C ARG A 595 -52.54 26.78 -1.56
N GLY A 596 -51.91 27.23 -0.48
CA GLY A 596 -51.87 28.67 -0.18
C GLY A 596 -52.50 29.18 1.13
N ARG A 597 -51.76 30.14 1.71
CA ARG A 597 -52.09 31.13 2.76
C ARG A 597 -52.09 30.54 4.19
N GLY A 598 -51.47 31.14 5.19
CA GLY A 598 -50.90 32.48 5.33
C GLY A 598 -51.30 33.03 6.70
N ARG A 599 -50.31 33.59 7.40
CA ARG A 599 -50.38 34.43 8.62
C ARG A 599 -50.83 33.78 9.92
N GLY A 600 -49.91 33.85 10.88
CA GLY A 600 -50.03 33.64 12.31
C GLY A 600 -48.66 33.91 12.90
#